data_AF-A0A8S3Q231-F1
#
_entry.id   AF-A0A8S3Q231-F1
#
_cell.length_a   1.000
_cell.length_b   1.000
_cell.length_c   1.000
_cell.angle_alpha   90.00
_cell.angle_beta   90.00
_cell.angle_gamma   90.00
#
_symmetry.space_group_name_H-M   'P 1'
#
loop_
_entity.id
_entity.type
_entity.pdbx_description
1 polymer ?
#
loop_
_entity_poly.entity_id
_entity_poly.type
_entity_poly.pdbx_seq_one_letter_code
_entity_poly.pdbx_strand_id
1 'polypeptide(L)'
;MAAPMRKTFHRKFHSLLKDKSQIWQTNRDNFSKIQNRSFQTRSKFFPIRISLKGGILGTLTVAGAVTLGNLAQKSIRVYAAVNERLQLKPSREVRVPEADYGLKLTMYQFTSCPFCCKLRSVLDYYGFSYDIIEVNSVNKKQIKWSDYKKVPILVCEDVGKNGFLQLNDSTVIISILQSYLLDRSQSLEKLASYYPALEGQDEKGKKLLNNRTKEQYEEERKWRRWTDSDLVHMLSPNVYRTPSESLQTFRHFDKVGEWEKNFSSWERTVVIYVGASVMWVMGKIIKRKYGLKDEVRDSLYDSCRLWTKTVGKRKFLGGDKPNLADLSVYGVLTSIEGCQAFEDTLNNTKIGPWFYRMKDACTNHKGSSSSHHS
;
A
#
# COMPACT_ATOMS: atom_id res chain seq x y z
N MET A 1 3.17 50.76 14.98
CA MET A 1 3.18 49.84 16.14
C MET A 1 2.76 48.43 15.69
N ALA A 2 3.67 47.58 15.19
CA ALA A 2 3.33 46.20 14.77
C ALA A 2 4.53 45.22 14.74
N ALA A 3 5.59 45.50 15.51
CA ALA A 3 6.81 44.68 15.51
C ALA A 3 6.95 43.64 16.66
N PRO A 4 6.29 43.75 17.85
CA PRO A 4 6.54 42.80 18.93
C PRO A 4 5.76 41.47 18.83
N MET A 5 4.66 41.40 18.06
CA MET A 5 3.78 40.21 18.05
C MET A 5 4.32 39.04 17.20
N ARG A 6 5.08 39.32 16.13
CA ARG A 6 5.66 38.28 15.25
C ARG A 6 6.79 37.46 15.89
N LYS A 7 7.64 38.08 16.73
CA LYS A 7 8.73 37.38 17.42
C LYS A 7 8.23 36.45 18.52
N THR A 8 7.16 36.83 19.22
CA THR A 8 6.56 36.03 20.29
C THR A 8 5.85 34.79 19.74
N PHE A 9 5.16 34.91 18.60
CA PHE A 9 4.51 33.77 17.95
C PHE A 9 5.51 32.74 17.40
N HIS A 10 6.61 33.22 16.79
CA HIS A 10 7.63 32.33 16.23
C HIS A 10 8.39 31.55 17.33
N ARG A 11 8.66 32.18 18.48
CA ARG A 11 9.26 31.52 19.66
C ARG A 11 8.33 30.50 20.30
N LYS A 12 7.03 30.80 20.44
CA LYS A 12 6.03 29.86 20.99
C LYS A 12 5.83 28.65 20.07
N PHE A 13 5.85 28.85 18.75
CA PHE A 13 5.75 27.77 17.77
C PHE A 13 6.98 26.85 17.77
N HIS A 14 8.19 27.42 17.89
CA HIS A 14 9.42 26.63 17.99
C HIS A 14 9.53 25.85 19.31
N SER A 15 9.03 26.42 20.42
CA SER A 15 8.97 25.71 21.70
C SER A 15 7.98 24.54 21.65
N LEU A 16 6.80 24.72 21.05
CA LEU A 16 5.81 23.66 20.86
C LEU A 16 6.30 22.51 19.95
N LEU A 17 7.13 22.81 18.94
CA LEU A 17 7.74 21.79 18.08
C LEU A 17 8.86 21.01 18.79
N LYS A 18 9.67 21.68 19.61
CA LYS A 18 10.69 21.01 20.43
C LYS A 18 10.05 20.09 21.47
N ASP A 19 9.00 20.55 22.14
CA ASP A 19 8.27 19.81 23.16
C ASP A 19 7.60 18.56 22.57
N LYS A 20 6.97 18.69 21.39
CA LYS A 20 6.46 17.54 20.62
C LYS A 20 7.57 16.57 20.20
N SER A 21 8.73 17.04 19.77
CA SER A 21 9.84 16.15 19.40
C SER A 21 10.41 15.38 20.60
N GLN A 22 10.41 15.99 21.78
CA GLN A 22 10.95 15.42 23.01
C GLN A 22 9.98 14.40 23.63
N ILE A 23 8.66 14.66 23.55
CA ILE A 23 7.62 13.67 23.88
C ILE A 23 7.69 12.46 22.93
N TRP A 24 7.96 12.68 21.64
CA TRP A 24 8.14 11.60 20.66
C TRP A 24 9.41 10.77 20.90
N GLN A 25 10.53 11.38 21.30
CA GLN A 25 11.76 10.67 21.67
C GLN A 25 11.59 9.89 22.98
N THR A 26 10.97 10.49 23.99
CA THR A 26 10.74 9.85 25.30
C THR A 26 9.79 8.64 25.17
N ASN A 27 8.77 8.73 24.32
CA ASN A 27 7.89 7.60 24.02
C ASN A 27 8.58 6.51 23.17
N ARG A 28 9.53 6.86 22.29
CA ARG A 28 10.35 5.91 21.53
C ARG A 28 11.31 5.13 22.44
N ASP A 29 11.93 5.79 23.41
CA ASP A 29 12.88 5.18 24.34
C ASP A 29 12.19 4.31 25.41
N ASN A 30 10.97 4.67 25.81
CA ASN A 30 10.14 3.81 26.66
C ASN A 30 9.65 2.56 25.90
N PHE A 31 9.41 2.66 24.59
CA PHE A 31 8.99 1.54 23.76
C PHE A 31 10.14 0.54 23.49
N SER A 32 11.38 1.03 23.28
CA SER A 32 12.56 0.19 23.11
C SER A 32 12.92 -0.61 24.37
N LYS A 33 12.68 -0.04 25.57
CA LYS A 33 12.85 -0.72 26.86
C LYS A 33 11.81 -1.82 27.12
N ILE A 34 10.58 -1.66 26.60
CA ILE A 34 9.51 -2.66 26.76
C ILE A 34 9.69 -3.82 25.77
N GLN A 35 10.19 -3.59 24.55
CA GLN A 35 10.53 -4.67 23.61
C GLN A 35 11.77 -5.48 24.05
N ASN A 36 12.78 -4.86 24.67
CA ASN A 36 13.99 -5.58 25.10
C ASN A 36 13.79 -6.49 26.32
N ARG A 37 12.64 -6.43 27.01
CA ARG A 37 12.33 -7.31 28.15
C ARG A 37 11.60 -8.60 27.76
N SER A 38 11.05 -8.72 26.55
CA SER A 38 10.27 -9.90 26.12
C SER A 38 11.04 -10.91 25.25
N PHE A 39 12.33 -10.69 24.96
CA PHE A 39 13.17 -11.66 24.25
C PHE A 39 14.60 -11.70 24.82
N GLN A 40 14.79 -12.40 25.93
CA GLN A 40 16.09 -12.95 26.33
C GLN A 40 15.96 -14.46 26.57
N THR A 41 15.95 -15.23 25.49
CA THR A 41 16.44 -16.61 25.50
C THR A 41 17.74 -16.63 24.69
N ARG A 42 18.86 -16.51 25.41
CA ARG A 42 20.22 -16.61 24.89
C ARG A 42 20.49 -18.03 24.37
N SER A 43 20.82 -18.20 23.10
CA SER A 43 21.69 -19.29 22.66
C SER A 43 23.11 -18.75 22.46
N LYS A 44 24.06 -19.23 23.27
CA LYS A 44 25.48 -18.92 23.14
C LYS A 44 26.08 -19.84 22.07
N PHE A 45 26.55 -19.28 20.96
CA PHE A 45 27.37 -20.01 19.99
C PHE A 45 28.85 -19.97 20.41
N PHE A 46 29.47 -21.14 20.56
CA PHE A 46 30.93 -21.30 20.64
C PHE A 46 31.48 -21.61 19.23
N PRO A 47 32.66 -21.11 18.83
CA PRO A 47 33.27 -21.46 17.57
C PRO A 47 34.01 -22.81 17.69
N ILE A 48 33.67 -23.78 16.85
CA ILE A 48 34.42 -25.04 16.71
C ILE A 48 35.34 -24.91 15.48
N ARG A 49 36.66 -25.08 15.69
CA ARG A 49 37.65 -25.26 14.63
C ARG A 49 37.47 -26.63 13.99
N ILE A 50 37.34 -26.69 12.67
CA ILE A 50 37.30 -27.94 11.89
C ILE A 50 38.73 -28.31 11.49
N SER A 51 39.19 -29.48 11.92
CA SER A 51 40.34 -30.17 11.35
C SER A 51 39.83 -31.28 10.43
N LEU A 52 40.21 -31.21 9.15
CA LEU A 52 39.82 -32.14 8.10
C LEU A 52 40.84 -33.30 8.04
N LYS A 53 40.43 -34.51 8.40
CA LYS A 53 41.02 -35.75 7.88
C LYS A 53 39.94 -36.83 7.68
N GLY A 54 39.71 -37.16 6.40
CA GLY A 54 39.39 -38.49 5.86
C GLY A 54 38.12 -39.23 6.31
N GLY A 55 37.24 -39.55 5.35
CA GLY A 55 36.28 -40.65 5.46
C GLY A 55 34.88 -40.33 4.92
N ILE A 56 34.59 -40.72 3.69
CA ILE A 56 33.22 -40.75 3.13
C ILE A 56 32.60 -42.10 3.54
N LEU A 57 31.71 -42.08 4.53
CA LEU A 57 30.61 -43.06 4.66
C LEU A 57 29.47 -42.42 5.47
N GLY A 58 28.26 -42.50 4.93
CA GLY A 58 27.13 -41.64 5.27
C GLY A 58 26.73 -41.64 6.74
N THR A 59 26.99 -40.51 7.41
CA THR A 59 26.27 -40.13 8.62
C THR A 59 25.37 -38.96 8.25
N LEU A 60 24.08 -39.25 8.07
CA LEU A 60 23.04 -38.23 8.10
C LEU A 60 23.03 -37.69 9.53
N THR A 61 23.87 -36.68 9.77
CA THR A 61 23.91 -36.00 11.07
C THR A 61 22.50 -35.52 11.39
N VAL A 62 22.12 -35.53 12.67
CA VAL A 62 20.80 -35.03 13.10
C VAL A 62 20.54 -33.63 12.53
N ALA A 63 21.58 -32.78 12.43
CA ALA A 63 21.53 -31.50 11.75
C ALA A 63 21.16 -31.62 10.25
N GLY A 64 21.77 -32.53 9.49
CA GLY A 64 21.42 -32.81 8.10
C GLY A 64 19.97 -33.31 7.93
N ALA A 65 19.51 -34.20 8.81
CA ALA A 65 18.14 -34.69 8.81
C ALA A 65 17.11 -33.59 9.14
N VAL A 66 17.40 -32.75 10.15
CA VAL A 66 16.58 -31.56 10.48
C VAL A 66 16.55 -30.58 9.31
N THR A 67 17.70 -30.36 8.64
CA THR A 67 17.77 -29.45 7.50
C THR A 67 16.97 -29.97 6.30
N LEU A 68 17.06 -31.27 6.00
CA LEU A 68 16.26 -31.92 4.95
C LEU A 68 14.77 -31.94 5.30
N GLY A 69 14.42 -32.23 6.55
CA GLY A 69 13.04 -32.17 7.03
C GLY A 69 12.43 -30.77 6.90
N ASN A 70 13.20 -29.74 7.25
CA ASN A 70 12.78 -28.34 7.08
C ASN A 70 12.62 -27.96 5.60
N LEU A 71 13.49 -28.43 4.71
CA LEU A 71 13.38 -28.20 3.27
C LEU A 71 12.15 -28.89 2.67
N ALA A 72 11.91 -30.16 3.03
CA ALA A 72 10.73 -30.91 2.59
C ALA A 72 9.43 -30.28 3.11
N GLN A 73 9.40 -29.83 4.36
CA GLN A 73 8.24 -29.13 4.91
C GLN A 73 8.00 -27.78 4.21
N LYS A 74 9.07 -27.07 3.85
CA LYS A 74 8.99 -25.82 3.08
C LYS A 74 8.46 -26.06 1.66
N SER A 75 8.91 -27.10 0.96
CA SER A 75 8.40 -27.43 -0.38
C SER A 75 6.93 -27.86 -0.35
N ILE A 76 6.52 -28.65 0.65
CA ILE A 76 5.10 -29.02 0.84
C ILE A 76 4.24 -27.77 1.07
N ARG A 77 4.68 -26.83 1.91
CA ARG A 77 3.97 -25.57 2.15
C ARG A 77 3.83 -24.72 0.89
N VAL A 78 4.90 -24.61 0.10
CA VAL A 78 4.86 -23.87 -1.18
C VAL A 78 3.89 -24.53 -2.14
N TYR A 79 3.93 -25.86 -2.29
CA TYR A 79 3.01 -26.59 -3.16
C TYR A 79 1.55 -26.41 -2.73
N ALA A 80 1.26 -26.53 -1.43
CA ALA A 80 -0.07 -26.30 -0.88
C ALA A 80 -0.55 -24.86 -1.14
N ALA A 81 0.32 -23.86 -0.96
CA ALA A 81 0.01 -22.46 -1.23
C ALA A 81 -0.29 -22.20 -2.71
N VAL A 82 0.49 -22.79 -3.63
CA VAL A 82 0.24 -22.71 -5.08
C VAL A 82 -1.11 -23.32 -5.42
N ASN A 83 -1.38 -24.53 -4.93
CA ASN A 83 -2.62 -25.25 -5.24
C ASN A 83 -3.86 -24.52 -4.68
N GLU A 84 -3.81 -24.04 -3.43
CA GLU A 84 -4.90 -23.26 -2.82
C GLU A 84 -5.18 -22.00 -3.65
N ARG A 85 -4.14 -21.35 -4.17
CA ARG A 85 -4.26 -20.11 -4.93
C ARG A 85 -4.83 -20.32 -6.33
N LEU A 86 -4.41 -21.38 -7.03
CA LEU A 86 -4.90 -21.73 -8.37
C LEU A 86 -6.38 -22.14 -8.38
N GLN A 87 -6.95 -22.51 -7.24
CA GLN A 87 -8.38 -22.82 -7.11
C GLN A 87 -9.27 -21.58 -6.97
N LEU A 88 -8.68 -20.40 -6.72
CA LEU A 88 -9.44 -19.16 -6.55
C LEU A 88 -9.82 -18.58 -7.91
N LYS A 89 -11.11 -18.37 -8.13
CA LYS A 89 -11.62 -17.72 -9.34
C LYS A 89 -11.50 -16.19 -9.21
N PRO A 90 -11.06 -15.48 -10.26
CA PRO A 90 -11.13 -14.02 -10.32
C PRO A 90 -12.54 -13.52 -10.03
N SER A 91 -12.64 -12.58 -9.10
CA SER A 91 -13.87 -11.81 -8.85
C SER A 91 -14.16 -10.85 -10.00
N ARG A 92 -13.10 -10.29 -10.60
CA ARG A 92 -13.14 -9.38 -11.75
C ARG A 92 -11.88 -9.57 -12.57
N GLU A 93 -11.99 -9.33 -13.87
CA GLU A 93 -10.87 -9.36 -14.81
C GLU A 93 -10.74 -7.99 -15.47
N VAL A 94 -9.53 -7.43 -15.47
CA VAL A 94 -9.19 -6.23 -16.22
C VAL A 94 -8.30 -6.65 -17.38
N ARG A 95 -8.75 -6.38 -18.60
CA ARG A 95 -8.06 -6.73 -19.84
C ARG A 95 -7.88 -5.49 -20.67
N VAL A 96 -6.63 -5.22 -21.05
CA VAL A 96 -6.23 -4.12 -21.92
C VAL A 96 -5.39 -4.73 -23.05
N PRO A 97 -6.05 -5.26 -24.11
CA PRO A 97 -5.35 -5.99 -25.17
C PRO A 97 -4.27 -5.17 -25.89
N GLU A 98 -4.41 -3.84 -25.91
CA GLU A 98 -3.51 -2.92 -26.58
C GLU A 98 -2.14 -2.78 -25.89
N ALA A 99 -2.01 -3.25 -24.64
CA ALA A 99 -0.81 -3.16 -23.83
C ALA A 99 -0.42 -4.52 -23.26
N ASP A 100 0.48 -5.22 -23.95
CA ASP A 100 1.06 -6.48 -23.45
C ASP A 100 2.41 -6.26 -22.76
N TYR A 101 2.39 -6.45 -21.44
CA TYR A 101 3.57 -6.38 -20.61
C TYR A 101 4.28 -7.73 -20.43
N GLY A 102 3.76 -8.83 -20.98
CA GLY A 102 4.33 -10.17 -20.79
C GLY A 102 4.26 -10.63 -19.33
N LEU A 103 3.32 -10.06 -18.55
CA LEU A 103 3.11 -10.36 -17.14
C LEU A 103 1.68 -10.85 -16.93
N LYS A 104 1.55 -11.98 -16.24
CA LYS A 104 0.25 -12.48 -15.78
C LYS A 104 0.08 -12.12 -14.31
N LEU A 105 -0.72 -11.08 -14.07
CA LEU A 105 -0.85 -10.44 -12.77
C LEU A 105 -2.17 -10.82 -12.09
N THR A 106 -2.10 -11.20 -10.81
CA THR A 106 -3.27 -11.40 -9.95
C THR A 106 -3.17 -10.54 -8.69
N MET A 107 -4.12 -9.65 -8.49
CA MET A 107 -4.19 -8.71 -7.36
C MET A 107 -5.22 -9.17 -6.33
N TYR A 108 -4.77 -9.43 -5.10
CA TYR A 108 -5.62 -9.67 -3.95
C TYR A 108 -5.90 -8.34 -3.24
N GLN A 109 -7.17 -7.97 -3.12
CA GLN A 109 -7.54 -6.66 -2.60
C GLN A 109 -8.77 -6.65 -1.71
N PHE A 110 -8.98 -5.50 -1.07
CA PHE A 110 -10.32 -5.03 -0.72
C PHE A 110 -10.64 -3.89 -1.68
N THR A 111 -11.77 -3.97 -2.38
CA THR A 111 -12.10 -3.02 -3.46
C THR A 111 -12.00 -1.55 -2.99
N SER A 112 -12.54 -1.22 -1.82
CA SER A 112 -12.54 0.16 -1.29
C SER A 112 -11.38 0.48 -0.33
N CYS A 113 -10.31 -0.33 -0.30
CA CYS A 113 -9.14 -0.01 0.50
C CYS A 113 -8.24 1.04 -0.19
N PRO A 114 -7.80 2.10 0.50
CA PRO A 114 -6.95 3.14 -0.09
C PRO A 114 -5.67 2.60 -0.73
N PHE A 115 -5.01 1.64 -0.09
CA PHE A 115 -3.77 1.03 -0.61
C PHE A 115 -4.01 0.17 -1.86
N CYS A 116 -5.18 -0.46 -1.95
CA CYS A 116 -5.57 -1.25 -3.12
C CYS A 116 -5.96 -0.33 -4.27
N CYS A 117 -6.79 0.70 -4.01
CA CYS A 117 -7.15 1.71 -5.01
C CYS A 117 -5.92 2.43 -5.56
N LYS A 118 -4.92 2.71 -4.70
CA LYS A 118 -3.60 3.22 -5.10
C LYS A 118 -2.90 2.30 -6.10
N LEU A 119 -2.76 1.00 -5.81
CA LEU A 119 -2.15 0.07 -6.76
C LEU A 119 -2.97 -0.05 -8.05
N ARG A 120 -4.29 -0.15 -7.96
CA ARG A 120 -5.18 -0.19 -9.13
C ARG A 120 -4.99 1.04 -10.02
N SER A 121 -4.90 2.24 -9.45
CA SER A 121 -4.68 3.45 -10.26
C SER A 121 -3.41 3.39 -11.11
N VAL A 122 -2.34 2.74 -10.63
CA VAL A 122 -1.10 2.56 -11.38
C VAL A 122 -1.26 1.48 -12.44
N LEU A 123 -1.89 0.35 -12.10
CA LEU A 123 -2.17 -0.73 -13.05
C LEU A 123 -3.05 -0.22 -14.20
N ASP A 124 -4.13 0.48 -13.87
CA ASP A 124 -5.06 1.10 -14.80
C ASP A 124 -4.35 2.16 -15.64
N TYR A 125 -3.65 3.12 -15.05
CA TYR A 125 -3.00 4.18 -15.83
C TYR A 125 -2.00 3.65 -16.86
N TYR A 126 -1.20 2.64 -16.50
CA TYR A 126 -0.25 2.02 -17.42
C TYR A 126 -0.86 0.94 -18.30
N GLY A 127 -2.14 0.58 -18.13
CA GLY A 127 -2.82 -0.41 -18.96
C GLY A 127 -2.36 -1.84 -18.73
N PHE A 128 -1.98 -2.21 -17.50
CA PHE A 128 -1.72 -3.61 -17.19
C PHE A 128 -3.02 -4.43 -17.27
N SER A 129 -2.96 -5.61 -17.86
CA SER A 129 -4.00 -6.63 -17.70
C SER A 129 -3.77 -7.40 -16.40
N TYR A 130 -4.81 -7.56 -15.58
CA TYR A 130 -4.71 -8.26 -14.30
C TYR A 130 -6.04 -8.84 -13.81
N ASP A 131 -5.93 -9.91 -13.02
CA ASP A 131 -7.04 -10.53 -12.31
C ASP A 131 -7.19 -9.93 -10.93
N ILE A 132 -8.43 -9.88 -10.45
CA ILE A 132 -8.75 -9.38 -9.12
C ILE A 132 -9.35 -10.51 -8.30
N ILE A 133 -8.77 -10.77 -7.13
CA ILE A 133 -9.36 -11.60 -6.09
C ILE A 133 -9.82 -10.71 -4.95
N GLU A 134 -11.14 -10.56 -4.80
CA GLU A 134 -11.73 -9.84 -3.67
C GLU A 134 -11.57 -10.69 -2.40
N VAL A 135 -10.85 -10.13 -1.42
CA VAL A 135 -10.56 -10.80 -0.16
C VAL A 135 -11.67 -10.47 0.84
N ASN A 136 -12.18 -11.48 1.54
CA ASN A 136 -13.11 -11.22 2.63
C ASN A 136 -12.36 -10.61 3.83
N SER A 137 -12.77 -9.43 4.27
CA SER A 137 -12.08 -8.66 5.31
C SER A 137 -12.12 -9.29 6.69
N VAL A 138 -13.10 -10.17 6.96
CA VAL A 138 -13.28 -10.85 8.24
C VAL A 138 -12.48 -12.15 8.30
N ASN A 139 -12.69 -13.06 7.35
CA ASN A 139 -12.09 -14.40 7.41
C ASN A 139 -10.78 -14.55 6.62
N LYS A 140 -10.50 -13.64 5.67
CA LYS A 140 -9.29 -13.59 4.83
C LYS A 140 -8.93 -14.93 4.16
N LYS A 141 -9.93 -15.77 3.84
CA LYS A 141 -9.72 -17.11 3.26
C LYS A 141 -8.86 -17.07 2.00
N GLN A 142 -9.07 -16.07 1.14
CA GLN A 142 -8.39 -15.92 -0.15
C GLN A 142 -6.87 -15.66 -0.05
N ILE A 143 -6.36 -15.32 1.13
CA ILE A 143 -4.92 -15.05 1.38
C ILE A 143 -4.35 -15.93 2.49
N LYS A 144 -5.01 -17.06 2.81
CA LYS A 144 -4.50 -18.01 3.81
C LYS A 144 -3.15 -18.62 3.43
N TRP A 145 -2.95 -18.86 2.14
CA TRP A 145 -1.72 -19.36 1.54
C TRP A 145 -0.48 -18.44 1.72
N SER A 146 -0.67 -17.14 1.92
CA SER A 146 0.42 -16.15 2.06
C SER A 146 0.74 -15.86 3.52
N ASP A 147 2.01 -15.83 3.92
CA ASP A 147 2.42 -15.37 5.26
C ASP A 147 2.11 -13.88 5.51
N TYR A 148 2.02 -13.09 4.44
CA TYR A 148 1.58 -11.70 4.50
C TYR A 148 0.05 -11.61 4.54
N LYS A 149 -0.51 -11.11 5.67
CA LYS A 149 -1.96 -11.09 5.96
C LYS A 149 -2.65 -9.73 5.74
N LYS A 150 -2.02 -8.86 4.94
CA LYS A 150 -2.54 -7.54 4.53
C LYS A 150 -2.73 -7.51 3.02
N VAL A 151 -3.46 -6.50 2.54
CA VAL A 151 -3.68 -6.22 1.12
C VAL A 151 -3.21 -4.79 0.78
N PRO A 152 -2.83 -4.50 -0.47
CA PRO A 152 -2.82 -5.42 -1.61
C PRO A 152 -1.65 -6.41 -1.59
N ILE A 153 -1.89 -7.58 -2.19
CA ILE A 153 -0.85 -8.53 -2.60
C ILE A 153 -0.93 -8.62 -4.12
N LEU A 154 0.19 -8.44 -4.81
CA LEU A 154 0.26 -8.67 -6.25
C LEU A 154 1.07 -9.94 -6.50
N VAL A 155 0.50 -10.88 -7.22
CA VAL A 155 1.20 -12.08 -7.66
C VAL A 155 1.46 -11.98 -9.15
N CYS A 156 2.70 -12.22 -9.56
CA CYS A 156 3.05 -12.44 -10.95
C CYS A 156 3.26 -13.94 -11.17
N GLU A 157 2.47 -14.55 -12.05
CA GLU A 157 2.65 -15.95 -12.45
C GLU A 157 3.91 -16.10 -13.31
N ASP A 158 4.42 -17.32 -13.37
CA ASP A 158 5.54 -17.75 -14.23
C ASP A 158 6.84 -16.98 -14.00
N VAL A 159 6.92 -16.28 -12.87
CA VAL A 159 8.09 -15.53 -12.40
C VAL A 159 8.56 -16.15 -11.09
N GLY A 160 9.85 -16.28 -10.88
CA GLY A 160 10.45 -16.79 -9.65
C GLY A 160 10.59 -18.32 -9.60
N LYS A 161 11.41 -18.78 -8.65
CA LYS A 161 11.81 -20.20 -8.54
C LYS A 161 10.65 -21.17 -8.27
N ASN A 162 9.53 -20.66 -7.78
CA ASN A 162 8.35 -21.46 -7.40
C ASN A 162 7.20 -21.31 -8.41
N GLY A 163 7.45 -20.74 -9.59
CA GLY A 163 6.43 -20.49 -10.61
C GLY A 163 5.52 -19.29 -10.33
N PHE A 164 5.78 -18.52 -9.26
CA PHE A 164 5.14 -17.23 -9.02
C PHE A 164 6.01 -16.32 -8.13
N LEU A 165 5.87 -15.01 -8.30
CA LEU A 165 6.47 -13.97 -7.47
C LEU A 165 5.37 -13.20 -6.73
N GLN A 166 5.39 -13.29 -5.40
CA GLN A 166 4.52 -12.48 -4.56
C GLN A 166 5.20 -11.15 -4.20
N LEU A 167 4.54 -10.05 -4.52
CA LEU A 167 4.91 -8.70 -4.13
C LEU A 167 3.91 -8.16 -3.11
N ASN A 168 4.45 -7.56 -2.05
CA ASN A 168 3.69 -7.00 -0.92
C ASN A 168 4.00 -5.51 -0.78
N ASP A 169 3.16 -4.81 -0.01
CA ASP A 169 3.18 -3.35 0.16
C ASP A 169 2.91 -2.58 -1.13
N SER A 170 1.82 -1.81 -1.14
CA SER A 170 1.39 -1.06 -2.32
C SER A 170 2.46 -0.11 -2.89
N THR A 171 3.26 0.55 -2.06
CA THR A 171 4.29 1.51 -2.52
C THR A 171 5.50 0.78 -3.10
N VAL A 172 5.88 -0.35 -2.51
CA VAL A 172 6.93 -1.23 -3.05
C VAL A 172 6.51 -1.84 -4.38
N ILE A 173 5.31 -2.43 -4.46
CA ILE A 173 4.76 -3.01 -5.70
C ILE A 173 4.80 -1.97 -6.84
N ILE A 174 4.28 -0.76 -6.59
CA ILE A 174 4.28 0.32 -7.58
C ILE A 174 5.69 0.69 -8.03
N SER A 175 6.66 0.72 -7.11
CA SER A 175 8.04 1.07 -7.46
C SER A 175 8.72 0.00 -8.32
N ILE A 176 8.44 -1.28 -8.03
CA ILE A 176 8.94 -2.41 -8.82
C ILE A 176 8.33 -2.38 -10.22
N LEU A 177 7.01 -2.24 -10.34
CA LEU A 177 6.33 -2.16 -11.64
C LEU A 177 6.81 -0.95 -12.45
N GLN A 178 6.98 0.21 -11.82
CA GLN A 178 7.54 1.38 -12.50
C GLN A 178 8.96 1.12 -13.01
N SER A 179 9.79 0.46 -12.20
CA SER A 179 11.16 0.13 -12.60
C SER A 179 11.17 -0.86 -13.77
N TYR A 180 10.26 -1.83 -13.76
CA TYR A 180 10.05 -2.77 -14.86
C TYR A 180 9.62 -2.07 -16.15
N LEU A 181 8.69 -1.10 -16.08
CA LEU A 181 8.28 -0.32 -17.25
C LEU A 181 9.41 0.54 -17.84
N LEU A 182 10.33 1.02 -16.99
CA LEU A 182 11.47 1.81 -17.43
C LEU A 182 12.57 0.95 -18.06
N ASP A 183 12.78 -0.26 -17.56
CA ASP A 183 13.76 -1.21 -18.09
C ASP A 183 13.21 -2.64 -18.04
N ARG A 184 12.53 -3.03 -19.13
CA ARG A 184 11.93 -4.36 -19.29
C ARG A 184 12.96 -5.49 -19.45
N SER A 185 14.26 -5.16 -19.59
CA SER A 185 15.33 -6.18 -19.62
C SER A 185 15.64 -6.76 -18.24
N GLN A 186 15.26 -6.07 -17.15
CA GLN A 186 15.42 -6.59 -15.80
C GLN A 186 14.26 -7.51 -15.44
N SER A 187 14.57 -8.67 -14.85
CA SER A 187 13.54 -9.55 -14.29
C SER A 187 12.89 -8.92 -13.05
N LEU A 188 11.60 -9.21 -12.82
CA LEU A 188 10.87 -8.71 -11.66
C LEU A 188 11.46 -9.20 -10.34
N GLU A 189 12.03 -10.41 -10.28
CA GLU A 189 12.69 -10.95 -9.09
C GLU A 189 13.94 -10.13 -8.74
N LYS A 190 14.72 -9.74 -9.75
CA LYS A 190 15.89 -8.89 -9.54
C LYS A 190 15.47 -7.51 -9.02
N LEU A 191 14.43 -6.92 -9.62
CA LEU A 191 13.90 -5.64 -9.14
C LEU A 191 13.35 -5.75 -7.72
N ALA A 192 12.61 -6.81 -7.39
CA ALA A 192 12.09 -7.07 -6.06
C ALA A 192 13.20 -7.26 -5.02
N SER A 193 14.34 -7.84 -5.40
CA SER A 193 15.48 -8.02 -4.50
C SER A 193 16.09 -6.71 -3.98
N TYR A 194 15.86 -5.59 -4.68
CA TYR A 194 16.31 -4.26 -4.24
C TYR A 194 15.42 -3.63 -3.16
N TYR A 195 14.26 -4.23 -2.90
CA TYR A 195 13.35 -3.86 -1.84
C TYR A 195 13.28 -5.02 -0.84
N PRO A 196 14.34 -5.27 -0.04
CA PRO A 196 14.22 -6.22 1.06
C PRO A 196 13.05 -5.79 1.94
N ALA A 197 12.39 -6.71 2.63
CA ALA A 197 11.29 -6.36 3.54
C ALA A 197 11.79 -5.33 4.57
N LEU A 198 11.58 -4.03 4.28
CA LEU A 198 12.16 -2.93 5.04
C LEU A 198 11.36 -2.76 6.33
N GLU A 199 11.72 -3.51 7.36
CA GLU A 199 11.45 -3.09 8.73
C GLU A 199 12.46 -2.02 9.12
N GLY A 200 12.10 -0.76 8.88
CA GLY A 200 12.67 0.41 9.55
C GLY A 200 14.15 0.72 9.28
N GLN A 201 14.48 1.17 8.06
CA GLN A 201 15.68 1.99 7.82
C GLN A 201 15.54 2.85 6.54
N ASP A 202 16.19 4.01 6.56
CA ASP A 202 16.08 5.06 5.55
C ASP A 202 16.44 4.61 4.12
N GLU A 203 15.60 5.02 3.18
CA GLU A 203 15.62 4.64 1.76
C GLU A 203 16.81 5.21 0.97
N LYS A 204 17.93 4.49 0.89
CA LYS A 204 18.92 4.68 -0.17
C LYS A 204 18.46 4.01 -1.47
N GLY A 205 17.51 4.64 -2.17
CA GLY A 205 17.10 4.22 -3.51
C GLY A 205 18.23 4.41 -4.52
N LYS A 206 18.50 3.39 -5.33
CA LYS A 206 19.42 3.45 -6.48
C LYS A 206 18.83 4.39 -7.53
N LYS A 207 19.65 5.31 -8.08
CA LYS A 207 19.24 6.22 -9.16
C LYS A 207 18.93 5.40 -10.41
N LEU A 208 17.67 5.39 -10.84
CA LEU A 208 17.28 4.99 -12.19
C LEU A 208 17.32 6.26 -13.05
N LEU A 209 18.15 6.23 -14.10
CA LEU A 209 18.36 7.32 -15.05
C LEU A 209 17.08 7.54 -15.86
N ASN A 210 16.46 8.70 -15.71
CA ASN A 210 15.51 9.26 -16.65
C ASN A 210 15.79 10.77 -16.76
N ASN A 211 15.28 11.43 -17.80
CA ASN A 211 15.40 12.87 -18.08
C ASN A 211 14.71 13.79 -17.03
N ARG A 212 14.48 13.29 -15.81
CA ARG A 212 13.86 14.02 -14.70
C ARG A 212 14.91 14.59 -13.77
N THR A 213 14.68 15.80 -13.28
CA THR A 213 15.61 16.46 -12.35
C THR A 213 15.56 15.78 -10.98
N LYS A 214 16.62 15.94 -10.20
CA LYS A 214 16.69 15.42 -8.82
C LYS A 214 15.53 15.95 -7.97
N GLU A 215 15.17 17.21 -8.15
CA GLU A 215 14.08 17.88 -7.45
C GLU A 215 12.72 17.23 -7.79
N GLN A 216 12.49 16.85 -9.04
CA GLN A 216 11.25 16.17 -9.45
C GLN A 216 11.10 14.78 -8.81
N TYR A 217 12.21 14.07 -8.63
CA TYR A 217 12.20 12.78 -7.91
C TYR A 217 11.95 12.95 -6.42
N GLU A 218 12.58 13.95 -5.80
CA GLU A 218 12.39 14.25 -4.39
C GLU A 218 10.97 14.75 -4.09
N GLU A 219 10.40 15.58 -4.98
CA GLU A 219 9.00 16.03 -4.89
C GLU A 219 8.04 14.84 -4.99
N GLU A 220 8.18 13.97 -5.99
CA GLU A 220 7.35 12.77 -6.12
C GLU A 220 7.45 11.89 -4.87
N ARG A 221 8.67 11.60 -4.40
CA ARG A 221 8.87 10.75 -3.22
C ARG A 221 8.25 11.35 -1.97
N LYS A 222 8.39 12.66 -1.76
CA LYS A 222 7.77 13.38 -0.64
C LYS A 222 6.25 13.18 -0.64
N TRP A 223 5.61 13.35 -1.79
CA TRP A 223 4.15 13.26 -1.87
C TRP A 223 3.60 11.84 -1.84
N ARG A 224 4.36 10.86 -2.34
CA ARG A 224 4.06 9.43 -2.13
C ARG A 224 4.08 9.08 -0.65
N ARG A 225 5.10 9.53 0.09
CA ARG A 225 5.18 9.33 1.54
C ARG A 225 4.02 10.01 2.26
N TRP A 226 3.78 11.29 1.98
CA TRP A 226 2.64 12.05 2.55
C TRP A 226 1.29 11.38 2.29
N THR A 227 1.11 10.77 1.12
CA THR A 227 -0.12 10.03 0.81
C THR A 227 -0.35 8.90 1.81
N ASP A 228 0.69 8.13 2.11
CA ASP A 228 0.64 6.96 2.99
C ASP A 228 0.65 7.32 4.48
N SER A 229 1.35 8.39 4.86
CA SER A 229 1.55 8.79 6.26
C SER A 229 0.54 9.82 6.76
N ASP A 230 -0.11 10.57 5.89
CA ASP A 230 -0.97 11.70 6.28
C ASP A 230 -2.35 11.58 5.63
N LEU A 231 -2.42 11.57 4.29
CA LEU A 231 -3.71 11.63 3.58
C LEU A 231 -4.62 10.46 3.94
N VAL A 232 -4.12 9.23 3.91
CA VAL A 232 -4.88 8.01 4.24
C VAL A 232 -5.58 8.11 5.60
N HIS A 233 -4.96 8.76 6.58
CA HIS A 233 -5.52 8.88 7.93
C HIS A 233 -6.68 9.88 8.02
N MET A 234 -6.89 10.69 6.98
CA MET A 234 -8.05 11.59 6.88
C MET A 234 -9.31 10.86 6.40
N LEU A 235 -9.18 9.72 5.72
CA LEU A 235 -10.31 9.07 5.04
C LEU A 235 -11.24 8.37 6.04
N SER A 236 -10.74 7.42 6.82
CA SER A 236 -11.59 6.60 7.70
C SER A 236 -12.40 7.43 8.70
N PRO A 237 -11.83 8.43 9.41
CA PRO A 237 -12.64 9.29 10.29
C PRO A 237 -13.74 10.06 9.56
N ASN A 238 -13.54 10.33 8.27
CA ASN A 238 -14.50 11.06 7.45
C ASN A 238 -15.63 10.16 6.95
N VAL A 239 -15.35 8.98 6.38
CA VAL A 239 -16.43 8.11 5.87
C VAL A 239 -17.17 7.36 6.98
N TYR A 240 -16.61 7.29 8.19
CA TYR A 240 -17.22 6.63 9.35
C TYR A 240 -17.58 7.61 10.49
N ARG A 241 -17.83 8.88 10.15
CA ARG A 241 -18.04 9.96 11.15
C ARG A 241 -19.23 9.70 12.06
N THR A 242 -20.34 9.25 11.50
CA THR A 242 -21.59 8.90 12.21
C THR A 242 -21.97 7.44 11.96
N PRO A 243 -22.82 6.81 12.80
CA PRO A 243 -23.28 5.44 12.54
C PRO A 243 -23.99 5.29 11.18
N SER A 244 -24.78 6.30 10.80
CA SER A 244 -25.50 6.33 9.51
C SER A 244 -24.52 6.41 8.33
N GLU A 245 -23.56 7.35 8.36
CA GLU A 245 -22.51 7.46 7.33
C GLU A 245 -21.69 6.18 7.23
N SER A 246 -21.42 5.53 8.38
CA SER A 246 -20.67 4.29 8.41
C SER A 246 -21.41 3.14 7.72
N LEU A 247 -22.70 2.95 8.06
CA LEU A 247 -23.53 1.94 7.41
C LEU A 247 -23.72 2.22 5.91
N GLN A 248 -23.93 3.48 5.54
CA GLN A 248 -24.03 3.90 4.14
C GLN A 248 -22.73 3.57 3.39
N THR A 249 -21.57 3.86 3.99
CA THR A 249 -20.25 3.53 3.42
C THR A 249 -20.10 2.03 3.21
N PHE A 250 -20.48 1.19 4.17
CA PHE A 250 -20.40 -0.27 4.01
C PHE A 250 -21.37 -0.81 2.95
N ARG A 251 -22.58 -0.24 2.81
CA ARG A 251 -23.51 -0.56 1.71
C ARG A 251 -22.96 -0.13 0.35
N HIS A 252 -22.28 1.01 0.30
CA HIS A 252 -21.59 1.44 -0.91
C HIS A 252 -20.46 0.47 -1.27
N PHE A 253 -19.64 0.07 -0.28
CA PHE A 253 -18.52 -0.86 -0.45
C PHE A 253 -18.99 -2.25 -0.92
N ASP A 254 -20.09 -2.73 -0.36
CA ASP A 254 -20.78 -3.94 -0.78
C ASP A 254 -21.16 -3.91 -2.26
N LYS A 255 -21.73 -2.79 -2.72
CA LYS A 255 -22.11 -2.59 -4.13
C LYS A 255 -20.88 -2.54 -5.05
N VAL A 256 -19.88 -1.71 -4.75
CA VAL A 256 -18.72 -1.53 -5.64
C VAL A 256 -17.76 -2.73 -5.64
N GLY A 257 -17.70 -3.46 -4.54
CA GLY A 257 -16.93 -4.70 -4.41
C GLY A 257 -17.67 -5.94 -4.94
N GLU A 258 -18.91 -5.78 -5.42
CA GLU A 258 -19.77 -6.87 -5.88
C GLU A 258 -19.82 -8.03 -4.86
N TRP A 259 -19.89 -7.72 -3.57
CA TRP A 259 -19.78 -8.72 -2.50
C TRP A 259 -20.91 -9.75 -2.54
N GLU A 260 -22.03 -9.42 -3.16
CA GLU A 260 -23.13 -10.37 -3.41
C GLU A 260 -22.73 -11.55 -4.32
N LYS A 261 -21.77 -11.33 -5.23
CA LYS A 261 -21.23 -12.37 -6.11
C LYS A 261 -20.05 -13.12 -5.49
N ASN A 262 -19.34 -12.45 -4.57
CA ASN A 262 -18.05 -12.91 -4.05
C ASN A 262 -18.15 -13.57 -2.67
N PHE A 263 -19.15 -13.22 -1.85
CA PHE A 263 -19.32 -13.70 -0.49
C PHE A 263 -20.68 -14.36 -0.29
N SER A 264 -20.75 -15.31 0.65
CA SER A 264 -22.04 -15.85 1.07
C SER A 264 -22.91 -14.75 1.71
N SER A 265 -24.24 -14.87 1.60
CA SER A 265 -25.18 -13.87 2.14
C SER A 265 -24.97 -13.59 3.64
N TRP A 266 -24.62 -14.63 4.41
CA TRP A 266 -24.29 -14.50 5.82
C TRP A 266 -22.99 -13.73 6.05
N GLU A 267 -21.90 -14.12 5.39
CA GLU A 267 -20.61 -13.44 5.51
C GLU A 267 -20.72 -11.96 5.09
N ARG A 268 -21.43 -11.69 3.99
CA ARG A 268 -21.75 -10.33 3.52
C ARG A 268 -22.48 -9.52 4.58
N THR A 269 -23.53 -10.07 5.18
CA THR A 269 -24.32 -9.41 6.23
C THR A 269 -23.45 -9.06 7.44
N VAL A 270 -22.62 -10.00 7.90
CA VAL A 270 -21.68 -9.78 9.00
C VAL A 270 -20.70 -8.67 8.67
N VAL A 271 -20.08 -8.70 7.49
CA VAL A 271 -19.12 -7.67 7.04
C VAL A 271 -19.77 -6.29 7.05
N ILE A 272 -21.01 -6.15 6.56
CA ILE A 272 -21.70 -4.85 6.49
C ILE A 272 -22.00 -4.30 7.89
N TYR A 273 -22.74 -5.05 8.72
CA TYR A 273 -23.27 -4.50 9.98
C TYR A 273 -22.23 -4.46 11.10
N VAL A 274 -21.46 -5.54 11.27
CA VAL A 274 -20.40 -5.58 12.28
C VAL A 274 -19.23 -4.70 11.84
N GLY A 275 -18.86 -4.74 10.56
CA GLY A 275 -17.82 -3.88 10.01
C GLY A 275 -18.15 -2.39 10.17
N ALA A 276 -19.37 -1.95 9.84
CA ALA A 276 -19.78 -0.55 10.01
C ALA A 276 -19.70 -0.10 11.48
N SER A 277 -20.10 -0.95 12.41
CA SER A 277 -20.04 -0.65 13.85
C SER A 277 -18.61 -0.50 14.35
N VAL A 278 -17.74 -1.45 13.99
CA VAL A 278 -16.30 -1.40 14.34
C VAL A 278 -15.64 -0.18 13.71
N MET A 279 -15.90 0.10 12.44
CA MET A 279 -15.25 1.20 11.73
C MET A 279 -15.70 2.58 12.20
N TRP A 280 -16.94 2.72 12.67
CA TRP A 280 -17.39 3.94 13.36
C TRP A 280 -16.59 4.21 14.64
N VAL A 281 -16.38 3.19 15.47
CA VAL A 281 -15.54 3.30 16.67
C VAL A 281 -14.08 3.60 16.28
N MET A 282 -13.54 2.87 15.30
CA MET A 282 -12.18 3.08 14.81
C MET A 282 -11.99 4.47 14.21
N GLY A 283 -12.99 5.03 13.52
CA GLY A 283 -12.97 6.40 13.01
C GLY A 283 -12.72 7.42 14.11
N LYS A 284 -13.38 7.26 15.27
CA LYS A 284 -13.14 8.10 16.46
C LYS A 284 -11.76 7.90 17.08
N ILE A 285 -11.27 6.65 17.13
CA ILE A 285 -9.93 6.34 17.64
C ILE A 285 -8.87 6.97 16.73
N ILE A 286 -8.99 6.82 15.41
CA ILE A 286 -8.08 7.38 14.42
C ILE A 286 -8.12 8.92 14.48
N LYS A 287 -9.31 9.53 14.57
CA LYS A 287 -9.48 10.98 14.79
C LYS A 287 -8.61 11.47 15.95
N ARG A 288 -8.69 10.82 17.10
CA ARG A 288 -7.89 11.18 18.30
C ARG A 288 -6.40 10.90 18.10
N LYS A 289 -6.05 9.71 17.60
CA LYS A 289 -4.66 9.27 17.41
C LYS A 289 -3.85 10.23 16.54
N TYR A 290 -4.47 10.74 15.48
CA TYR A 290 -3.81 11.63 14.52
C TYR A 290 -4.13 13.11 14.75
N GLY A 291 -4.82 13.46 15.84
CA GLY A 291 -5.10 14.85 16.22
C GLY A 291 -5.89 15.63 15.18
N LEU A 292 -6.90 14.99 14.56
CA LEU A 292 -7.78 15.63 13.58
C LEU A 292 -8.65 16.69 14.27
N LYS A 293 -9.10 17.68 13.48
CA LYS A 293 -10.02 18.73 13.94
C LYS A 293 -11.35 18.14 14.43
N ASP A 294 -12.07 18.93 15.23
CA ASP A 294 -13.37 18.53 15.76
C ASP A 294 -14.37 18.21 14.65
N GLU A 295 -14.49 19.11 13.66
CA GLU A 295 -15.10 18.77 12.39
C GLU A 295 -14.05 18.06 11.51
N VAL A 296 -14.21 16.75 11.36
CA VAL A 296 -13.23 15.89 10.66
C VAL A 296 -13.18 16.19 9.17
N ARG A 297 -14.27 16.71 8.58
CA ARG A 297 -14.32 17.15 7.19
C ARG A 297 -13.29 18.23 6.89
N ASP A 298 -13.10 19.18 7.79
CA ASP A 298 -12.10 20.24 7.61
C ASP A 298 -10.68 19.71 7.48
N SER A 299 -10.35 18.61 8.16
CA SER A 299 -9.01 17.98 8.08
C SER A 299 -8.78 17.35 6.70
N LEU A 300 -9.82 16.74 6.12
CA LEU A 300 -9.79 16.21 4.75
C LEU A 300 -9.72 17.35 3.73
N TYR A 301 -10.50 18.41 3.93
CA TYR A 301 -10.49 19.57 3.05
C TYR A 301 -9.14 20.29 3.05
N ASP A 302 -8.49 20.44 4.20
CA ASP A 302 -7.15 21.00 4.31
C ASP A 302 -6.13 20.17 3.53
N SER A 303 -6.22 18.84 3.62
CA SER A 303 -5.35 17.93 2.87
C SER A 303 -5.57 18.06 1.35
N CYS A 304 -6.82 18.19 0.92
CA CYS A 304 -7.16 18.40 -0.49
C CYS A 304 -6.74 19.80 -0.99
N ARG A 305 -6.87 20.84 -0.15
CA ARG A 305 -6.37 22.20 -0.44
C ARG A 305 -4.85 22.25 -0.52
N LEU A 306 -4.17 21.53 0.38
CA LEU A 306 -2.71 21.39 0.35
C LEU A 306 -2.26 20.72 -0.96
N TRP A 307 -2.91 19.63 -1.34
CA TRP A 307 -2.60 18.93 -2.59
C TRP A 307 -2.83 19.81 -3.82
N THR A 308 -4.01 20.42 -3.94
CA THR A 308 -4.34 21.32 -5.07
C THR A 308 -3.40 22.52 -5.16
N LYS A 309 -3.02 23.12 -4.02
CA LYS A 309 -2.00 24.17 -3.97
C LYS A 309 -0.64 23.69 -4.46
N THR A 310 -0.28 22.45 -4.14
CA THR A 310 0.99 21.84 -4.55
C THR A 310 1.03 21.58 -6.05
N VAL A 311 -0.03 20.99 -6.63
CA VAL A 311 -0.15 20.82 -8.08
C VAL A 311 -0.08 22.19 -8.76
N GLY A 312 -0.74 23.19 -8.18
CA GLY A 312 -0.69 24.57 -8.63
C GLY A 312 -1.38 24.74 -9.98
N LYS A 313 -0.71 25.40 -10.93
CA LYS A 313 -1.21 25.62 -12.30
C LYS A 313 -0.93 24.43 -13.24
N ARG A 314 -0.16 23.44 -12.80
CA ARG A 314 0.18 22.26 -13.61
C ARG A 314 -1.07 21.41 -13.85
N LYS A 315 -1.08 20.65 -14.96
CA LYS A 315 -2.16 19.68 -15.22
C LYS A 315 -2.16 18.57 -14.17
N PHE A 316 -0.97 18.05 -13.87
CA PHE A 316 -0.65 17.08 -12.82
C PHE A 316 0.62 17.50 -12.07
N LEU A 317 0.92 16.93 -10.91
CA LEU A 317 2.21 17.14 -10.24
C LEU A 317 3.38 16.74 -11.16
N GLY A 318 3.22 15.67 -11.92
CA GLY A 318 4.14 15.21 -12.97
C GLY A 318 4.29 16.12 -14.20
N GLY A 319 3.54 17.23 -14.28
CA GLY A 319 3.51 18.12 -15.44
C GLY A 319 2.36 17.76 -16.38
N ASP A 320 2.67 17.39 -17.63
CA ASP A 320 1.67 17.07 -18.66
C ASP A 320 1.05 15.69 -18.50
N LYS A 321 1.80 14.77 -17.87
CA LYS A 321 1.37 13.41 -17.51
C LYS A 321 1.45 13.24 -16.00
N PRO A 322 0.56 12.44 -15.39
CA PRO A 322 0.64 12.15 -13.97
C PRO A 322 1.91 11.37 -13.65
N ASN A 323 2.50 11.66 -12.49
CA ASN A 323 3.59 10.87 -11.94
C ASN A 323 3.09 9.92 -10.85
N LEU A 324 3.99 9.18 -10.19
CA LEU A 324 3.56 8.23 -9.17
C LEU A 324 2.90 8.89 -7.95
N ALA A 325 3.21 10.15 -7.65
CA ALA A 325 2.54 10.88 -6.57
C ALA A 325 1.11 11.26 -6.94
N ASP A 326 0.87 11.71 -8.18
CA ASP A 326 -0.49 11.94 -8.69
C ASP A 326 -1.34 10.68 -8.59
N LEU A 327 -0.82 9.55 -9.11
CA LEU A 327 -1.50 8.25 -9.05
C LEU A 327 -1.74 7.82 -7.61
N SER A 328 -0.78 8.05 -6.72
CA SER A 328 -0.93 7.71 -5.29
C SER A 328 -2.06 8.47 -4.62
N VAL A 329 -2.09 9.81 -4.76
CA VAL A 329 -3.14 10.64 -4.17
C VAL A 329 -4.49 10.31 -4.79
N TYR A 330 -4.55 10.16 -6.11
CA TYR A 330 -5.78 9.84 -6.83
C TYR A 330 -6.36 8.50 -6.37
N GLY A 331 -5.54 7.46 -6.34
CA GLY A 331 -5.98 6.13 -5.92
C GLY A 331 -6.45 6.13 -4.47
N VAL A 332 -5.77 6.83 -3.55
CA VAL A 332 -6.25 6.95 -2.17
C VAL A 332 -7.62 7.64 -2.11
N LEU A 333 -7.80 8.79 -2.79
CA LEU A 333 -9.09 9.49 -2.78
C LEU A 333 -10.22 8.70 -3.45
N THR A 334 -9.90 7.89 -4.47
CA THR A 334 -10.88 7.02 -5.14
C THR A 334 -11.51 6.00 -4.18
N SER A 335 -10.83 5.64 -3.08
CA SER A 335 -11.36 4.69 -2.11
C SER A 335 -12.59 5.20 -1.33
N ILE A 336 -12.86 6.50 -1.41
CA ILE A 336 -14.04 7.13 -0.80
C ILE A 336 -14.99 7.72 -1.86
N GLU A 337 -14.68 7.55 -3.16
CA GLU A 337 -15.57 7.98 -4.24
C GLU A 337 -16.94 7.31 -4.10
N GLY A 338 -18.01 8.09 -4.20
CA GLY A 338 -19.38 7.61 -3.98
C GLY A 338 -19.87 7.64 -2.53
N CYS A 339 -18.99 7.96 -1.57
CA CYS A 339 -19.40 8.27 -0.19
C CYS A 339 -19.72 9.76 -0.04
N GLN A 340 -20.57 10.11 0.92
CA GLN A 340 -20.91 11.50 1.25
C GLN A 340 -19.65 12.36 1.51
N ALA A 341 -18.63 11.80 2.16
CA ALA A 341 -17.37 12.50 2.42
C ALA A 341 -16.66 13.00 1.15
N PHE A 342 -16.78 12.25 0.06
CA PHE A 342 -16.18 12.62 -1.20
C PHE A 342 -16.98 13.72 -1.91
N GLU A 343 -18.31 13.61 -1.91
CA GLU A 343 -19.20 14.66 -2.42
C GLU A 343 -18.96 16.00 -1.68
N ASP A 344 -18.92 15.94 -0.36
CA ASP A 344 -18.59 17.06 0.51
C ASP A 344 -17.22 17.68 0.16
N THR A 345 -16.22 16.83 -0.13
CA THR A 345 -14.87 17.25 -0.52
C THR A 345 -14.86 17.96 -1.87
N LEU A 346 -15.64 17.47 -2.85
CA LEU A 346 -15.78 18.12 -4.15
C LEU A 346 -16.44 19.50 -4.03
N ASN A 347 -17.45 19.63 -3.16
CA ASN A 347 -18.20 20.87 -2.97
C ASN A 347 -17.41 21.93 -2.18
N ASN A 348 -16.55 21.51 -1.24
CA ASN A 348 -15.84 22.41 -0.33
C ASN A 348 -14.36 22.65 -0.68
N THR A 349 -13.90 22.10 -1.81
CA THR A 349 -12.51 22.27 -2.26
C THR A 349 -12.44 22.42 -3.78
N LYS A 350 -11.26 22.73 -4.32
CA LYS A 350 -11.01 22.82 -5.77
C LYS A 350 -10.37 21.55 -6.33
N ILE A 351 -10.51 20.40 -5.66
CA ILE A 351 -9.83 19.16 -6.07
C ILE A 351 -10.48 18.47 -7.27
N GLY A 352 -11.78 18.69 -7.47
CA GLY A 352 -12.58 18.03 -8.52
C GLY A 352 -11.94 18.07 -9.91
N PRO A 353 -11.55 19.24 -10.46
CA PRO A 353 -10.94 19.31 -11.79
C PRO A 353 -9.67 18.46 -11.94
N TRP A 354 -8.80 18.40 -10.92
CA TRP A 354 -7.63 17.53 -10.96
C TRP A 354 -8.03 16.05 -10.81
N PHE A 355 -8.96 15.73 -9.92
CA PHE A 355 -9.43 14.36 -9.69
C PHE A 355 -10.04 13.76 -10.97
N TYR A 356 -10.90 14.50 -11.67
CA TYR A 356 -11.53 13.98 -12.89
C TYR A 356 -10.56 13.88 -14.07
N ARG A 357 -9.54 14.74 -14.16
CA ARG A 357 -8.43 14.54 -15.11
C ARG A 357 -7.63 13.27 -14.81
N MET A 358 -7.41 12.96 -13.53
CA MET A 358 -6.76 11.71 -13.13
C MET A 358 -7.63 10.51 -13.46
N LYS A 359 -8.94 10.59 -13.19
CA LYS A 359 -9.90 9.53 -13.53
C LYS A 359 -9.90 9.22 -15.02
N ASP A 360 -10.02 10.26 -15.86
CA ASP A 360 -9.91 10.14 -17.31
C ASP A 360 -8.56 9.54 -17.75
N ALA A 361 -7.44 9.94 -17.13
CA ALA A 361 -6.13 9.38 -17.47
C ALA A 361 -5.99 7.88 -17.13
N CYS A 362 -6.54 7.45 -15.99
CA CYS A 362 -6.51 6.06 -15.54
C CYS A 362 -7.48 5.18 -16.33
N THR A 363 -8.73 5.62 -16.52
CA THR A 363 -9.75 4.86 -17.26
C THR A 363 -9.38 4.66 -18.72
N ASN A 364 -8.71 5.63 -19.34
CA ASN A 364 -8.28 5.54 -20.74
C ASN A 364 -6.82 5.08 -20.88
N HIS A 365 -6.23 4.47 -19.84
CA HIS A 365 -4.89 3.87 -19.86
C HIS A 365 -3.82 4.79 -20.50
N LYS A 366 -3.86 6.10 -20.22
CA LYS A 366 -3.05 7.11 -20.96
C LYS A 366 -1.53 7.03 -20.72
N GLY A 367 -1.12 6.21 -19.75
CA GLY A 367 0.27 5.86 -19.49
C GLY A 367 0.74 4.62 -20.24
N SER A 368 -0.16 3.87 -20.88
CA SER A 368 0.20 2.69 -21.67
C SER A 368 1.09 3.08 -22.85
N SER A 369 2.13 2.30 -23.07
CA SER A 369 2.93 2.38 -24.28
C SER A 369 2.25 1.50 -25.31
N SER A 370 1.42 2.09 -26.19
CA SER A 370 0.91 1.35 -27.34
C SER A 370 2.09 0.83 -28.17
N SER A 371 2.02 -0.43 -28.58
CA SER A 371 2.90 -1.05 -29.58
C SER A 371 2.62 -0.47 -30.98
N HIS A 372 2.57 0.85 -31.11
CA HIS A 372 2.45 1.56 -32.37
C HIS A 372 3.72 2.36 -32.63
N HIS A 373 4.84 1.66 -32.74
CA HIS A 373 5.93 2.09 -33.60
C HIS A 373 6.05 1.02 -34.69
N SER A 374 5.43 1.37 -35.82
CA SER A 374 5.62 0.72 -37.12
C SER A 374 7.07 0.77 -37.56
#